data_AF-A0A9D1FGY6-F1
#
_entry.id   AF-A0A9D1FGY6-F1
#
_cell.length_a   1.000
_cell.length_b   1.000
_cell.length_c   1.000
_cell.angle_alpha   90.00
_cell.angle_beta   90.00
_cell.angle_gamma   90.00
#
_symmetry.space_group_name_H-M   'P 1'
#
loop_
_entity.id
_entity.type
_entity.pdbx_description
1 polymer ?
#
loop_
_entity_poly.entity_id
_entity_poly.type
_entity_poly.pdbx_seq_one_letter_code
_entity_poly.pdbx_strand_id
1 'polypeptide(L)'
;MGLAASQGRLLLLTARKSDLEYRTQDISQQRLTLASELETVASEYARKTANRQMKLTRTVVQGQANQTQTVNLTYRNLMQYGVDEDGGTNSIYRIRNASGKLVVSNSSELPSNSEEAGYPNGNGNVSTVTVQNNGNQAIVSGTYNGQRIYEVYVVDSRLSDTSESENYFQEGLRNGRFIIEQRMLVDENGNLIGNDEADTTTTMSEWNPISWSGMTEIQDTYYTDDDATAQAEYQTATARVQAQDKKLETDQKQLETQHKAVETEYESVQKVIQSNIESSFKAFS
;
A
#
# COMPACT_ATOMS: atom_id res chain seq x y z
N MET A 1 18.40 -25.44 69.47
CA MET A 1 18.45 -25.25 68.00
C MET A 1 17.15 -24.56 67.61
N GLY A 2 17.06 -23.35 67.09
CA GLY A 2 18.04 -22.40 66.60
C GLY A 2 17.20 -21.29 65.93
N LEU A 3 16.70 -20.33 66.72
CA LEU A 3 15.87 -19.21 66.22
C LEU A 3 16.55 -18.49 65.04
N ALA A 4 17.88 -18.35 65.09
CA ALA A 4 18.70 -17.83 64.00
C ALA A 4 18.66 -18.72 62.73
N ALA A 5 18.63 -20.05 62.87
CA ALA A 5 18.54 -20.98 61.74
C ALA A 5 17.14 -20.96 61.09
N SER A 6 16.07 -20.85 61.90
CA SER A 6 14.71 -20.72 61.38
C SER A 6 14.47 -19.36 60.71
N GLN A 7 15.03 -18.27 61.25
CA GLN A 7 14.98 -16.95 60.61
C GLN A 7 15.80 -16.92 59.31
N GLY A 8 16.97 -17.56 59.26
CA GLY A 8 17.75 -17.69 58.03
C GLY A 8 17.01 -18.47 56.93
N ARG A 9 16.32 -19.56 57.29
CA ARG A 9 15.47 -20.30 56.34
C ARG A 9 14.28 -19.47 55.86
N LEU A 10 13.65 -18.69 56.74
CA LEU A 10 12.55 -17.80 56.36
C LEU A 10 12.99 -16.78 55.31
N LEU A 11 14.15 -16.13 55.50
CA LEU A 11 14.71 -15.19 54.53
C LEU A 11 15.00 -15.83 53.17
N LEU A 12 15.53 -17.05 53.15
CA LEU A 12 15.75 -17.81 51.91
C LEU A 12 14.43 -18.13 51.19
N LEU A 13 13.40 -18.53 51.94
CA LEU A 13 12.08 -18.81 51.37
C LEU A 13 11.41 -17.54 50.85
N THR A 14 11.56 -16.40 51.53
CA THR A 14 11.09 -15.09 51.04
C THR A 14 11.77 -14.72 49.73
N ALA A 15 13.11 -14.81 49.67
CA ALA A 15 13.86 -14.50 48.45
C ALA A 15 13.43 -15.40 47.28
N ARG A 16 13.23 -16.70 47.55
CA ARG A 16 12.76 -17.66 46.54
C ARG A 16 11.32 -17.38 46.10
N LYS A 17 10.42 -17.01 47.02
CA LYS A 17 9.04 -16.62 46.70
C LYS A 17 9.01 -15.41 45.76
N SER A 18 9.77 -14.37 46.10
CA SER A 18 9.87 -13.16 45.26
C SER A 18 10.49 -13.43 43.88
N ASP A 19 11.49 -14.31 43.78
CA ASP A 19 12.05 -14.73 42.48
C ASP A 19 10.99 -15.44 41.60
N LEU A 20 10.21 -16.35 42.19
CA LEU A 20 9.14 -17.05 41.48
C LEU A 20 8.03 -16.10 41.01
N GLU A 21 7.65 -15.13 41.84
CA GLU A 21 6.69 -14.09 41.48
C GLU A 21 7.20 -13.22 40.33
N TYR A 22 8.46 -12.78 40.41
CA TYR A 22 9.11 -12.03 39.34
C TYR A 22 9.12 -12.80 38.03
N ARG A 23 9.52 -14.08 38.05
CA ARG A 23 9.54 -14.92 36.84
C ARG A 23 8.15 -15.17 36.26
N THR A 24 7.13 -15.30 37.11
CA THR A 24 5.73 -15.42 36.67
C THR A 24 5.25 -14.15 35.98
N GLN A 25 5.63 -13.00 36.52
CA GLN A 25 5.34 -11.70 35.92
C GLN A 25 6.08 -11.51 34.58
N ASP A 26 7.35 -11.89 34.51
CA ASP A 26 8.15 -11.85 33.28
C ASP A 26 7.53 -12.71 32.16
N ILE A 27 7.13 -13.94 32.48
CA ILE A 27 6.40 -14.80 31.53
C ILE A 27 5.10 -14.14 31.07
N SER A 28 4.34 -13.54 31.99
CA SER A 28 3.09 -12.84 31.64
C SER A 28 3.35 -11.70 30.64
N GLN A 29 4.44 -10.94 30.81
CA GLN A 29 4.84 -9.90 29.85
C GLN A 29 5.27 -10.46 28.50
N GLN A 30 6.01 -11.57 28.49
CA GLN A 30 6.39 -12.25 27.25
C GLN A 30 5.15 -12.73 26.49
N ARG A 31 4.14 -13.27 27.17
CA ARG A 31 2.87 -13.68 26.55
C ARG A 31 2.09 -12.50 25.96
N LEU A 32 2.07 -11.34 26.63
CA LEU A 32 1.49 -10.11 26.06
C LEU A 32 2.22 -9.68 24.78
N THR A 33 3.55 -9.81 24.77
CA THR A 33 4.36 -9.49 23.59
C THR A 33 4.04 -10.43 22.41
N LEU A 34 3.92 -11.74 22.68
CA LEU A 34 3.51 -12.73 21.67
C LEU A 34 2.10 -12.47 21.13
N ALA A 35 1.17 -12.03 21.98
CA ALA A 35 -0.16 -11.65 21.54
C ALA A 35 -0.13 -10.44 20.58
N SER A 36 0.71 -9.44 20.87
CA SER A 36 0.93 -8.29 19.97
C SER A 36 1.58 -8.70 18.64
N GLU A 37 2.49 -9.67 18.66
CA GLU A 37 3.10 -10.23 17.43
C GLU A 37 2.04 -10.91 16.55
N LEU A 38 1.14 -11.71 17.14
CA LEU A 38 0.02 -12.33 16.42
C LEU A 38 -0.90 -11.31 15.77
N GLU A 39 -1.23 -10.23 16.48
CA GLU A 39 -2.04 -9.14 15.93
C GLU A 39 -1.36 -8.47 14.73
N THR A 40 -0.06 -8.23 14.84
CA THR A 40 0.74 -7.65 13.74
C THR A 40 0.72 -8.55 12.52
N VAL A 41 1.02 -9.85 12.69
CA VAL A 41 1.02 -10.86 11.62
C VAL A 41 -0.36 -10.99 10.97
N ALA A 42 -1.44 -10.98 11.76
CA ALA A 42 -2.80 -11.02 11.24
C ALA A 42 -3.14 -9.76 10.43
N SER A 43 -2.72 -8.59 10.89
CA SER A 43 -2.95 -7.32 10.18
C SER A 43 -2.19 -7.25 8.86
N GLU A 44 -0.95 -7.75 8.82
CA GLU A 44 -0.15 -7.82 7.60
C GLU A 44 -0.76 -8.78 6.58
N TYR A 45 -1.19 -9.96 7.03
CA TYR A 45 -1.91 -10.91 6.17
C TYR A 45 -3.17 -10.26 5.59
N ALA A 46 -4.00 -9.64 6.43
CA ALA A 46 -5.22 -8.97 5.98
C ALA A 46 -4.94 -7.86 4.95
N ARG A 47 -3.84 -7.10 5.12
CA ARG A 47 -3.42 -6.07 4.17
C ARG A 47 -2.99 -6.65 2.83
N LYS A 48 -2.20 -7.74 2.85
CA LYS A 48 -1.77 -8.43 1.63
C LYS A 48 -2.98 -8.97 0.87
N THR A 49 -3.91 -9.66 1.53
CA THR A 49 -5.09 -10.22 0.85
C THR A 49 -6.16 -9.20 0.43
N ALA A 50 -6.11 -7.98 0.98
CA ALA A 50 -7.05 -6.92 0.65
C ALA A 50 -6.49 -5.92 -0.39
N ASN A 51 -5.25 -6.11 -0.84
CA ASN A 51 -4.65 -5.25 -1.84
C ASN A 51 -5.40 -5.36 -3.18
N ARG A 52 -5.31 -4.31 -3.99
CA ARG A 52 -6.05 -4.21 -5.25
C ARG A 52 -5.13 -3.72 -6.35
N GLN A 53 -5.39 -4.20 -7.55
CA GLN A 53 -4.73 -3.82 -8.79
C GLN A 53 -5.75 -3.35 -9.82
N MET A 54 -5.38 -2.36 -10.60
CA MET A 54 -6.16 -1.90 -11.74
C MET A 54 -5.64 -2.58 -13.00
N LYS A 55 -6.55 -3.11 -13.80
CA LYS A 55 -6.26 -3.74 -15.10
C LYS A 55 -6.92 -2.96 -16.22
N LEU A 56 -6.24 -2.88 -17.35
CA LEU A 56 -6.72 -2.31 -18.59
C LEU A 56 -7.08 -3.45 -19.55
N THR A 57 -8.31 -3.43 -20.06
CA THR A 57 -8.79 -4.36 -21.08
C THR A 57 -8.83 -3.65 -22.42
N ARG A 58 -8.14 -4.20 -23.41
CA ARG A 58 -8.07 -3.65 -24.78
C ARG A 58 -8.35 -4.71 -25.82
N THR A 59 -8.86 -4.28 -26.97
CA THR A 59 -9.01 -5.13 -28.15
C THR A 59 -7.73 -5.07 -28.96
N VAL A 60 -7.13 -6.21 -29.25
CA VAL A 60 -5.96 -6.33 -30.11
C VAL A 60 -6.37 -7.08 -31.37
N VAL A 61 -5.97 -6.57 -32.53
CA VAL A 61 -6.13 -7.26 -33.81
C VAL A 61 -4.96 -8.23 -33.98
N GLN A 62 -5.23 -9.54 -33.96
CA GLN A 62 -4.26 -10.57 -34.35
C GLN A 62 -4.81 -11.32 -35.57
N GLY A 63 -4.24 -11.05 -36.74
CA GLY A 63 -4.76 -11.59 -37.99
C GLY A 63 -6.13 -11.00 -38.33
N GLN A 64 -7.13 -11.83 -38.62
CA GLN A 64 -8.50 -11.40 -38.95
C GLN A 64 -9.47 -11.43 -37.75
N ALA A 65 -8.99 -11.69 -36.53
CA ALA A 65 -9.82 -11.82 -35.35
C ALA A 65 -9.47 -10.76 -34.29
N ASN A 66 -10.51 -10.18 -33.70
CA ASN A 66 -10.40 -9.30 -32.53
C ASN A 66 -10.28 -10.16 -31.27
N GLN A 67 -9.21 -9.99 -30.50
CA GLN A 67 -9.04 -10.63 -29.20
C GLN A 67 -9.00 -9.60 -28.07
N THR A 68 -9.62 -9.95 -26.94
CA THR A 68 -9.57 -9.16 -25.72
C THR A 68 -8.29 -9.50 -24.95
N GLN A 69 -7.45 -8.50 -24.70
CA GLN A 69 -6.26 -8.62 -23.88
C GLN A 69 -6.43 -7.79 -22.60
N THR A 70 -6.20 -8.40 -21.44
CA THR A 70 -6.17 -7.72 -20.15
C THR A 70 -4.73 -7.61 -19.68
N VAL A 71 -4.28 -6.38 -19.44
CA VAL A 71 -2.93 -6.05 -18.95
C VAL A 71 -3.03 -5.21 -17.69
N ASN A 72 -1.96 -5.14 -16.90
CA ASN A 72 -1.92 -4.24 -15.75
C ASN A 72 -2.01 -2.78 -16.22
N LEU A 73 -2.76 -1.96 -15.48
CA LEU A 73 -2.86 -0.53 -15.79
C LEU A 73 -1.56 0.15 -15.36
N THR A 74 -0.77 0.52 -16.34
CA THR A 74 0.42 1.37 -16.19
C THR A 74 0.27 2.59 -17.08
N TYR A 75 1.03 3.65 -16.78
CA TYR A 75 1.07 4.84 -17.64
C TYR A 75 1.35 4.45 -19.10
N ARG A 76 2.36 3.59 -19.35
CA ARG A 76 2.68 3.13 -20.70
C ARG A 76 1.52 2.39 -21.36
N ASN A 77 0.88 1.46 -20.66
CA ASN A 77 -0.20 0.66 -21.25
C ASN A 77 -1.44 1.51 -21.57
N LEU A 78 -1.69 2.57 -20.81
CA LEU A 78 -2.75 3.54 -21.10
C LEU A 78 -2.37 4.45 -22.28
N MET A 79 -1.14 4.97 -22.31
CA MET A 79 -0.70 5.87 -23.38
C MET A 79 -0.52 5.15 -24.73
N GLN A 80 -0.32 3.83 -24.74
CA GLN A 80 -0.26 3.03 -25.97
C GLN A 80 -1.64 2.64 -26.54
N TYR A 81 -2.74 3.12 -25.95
CA TYR A 81 -4.09 2.78 -26.38
C TYR A 81 -4.45 3.55 -27.67
N GLY A 82 -4.31 2.85 -28.81
CA GLY A 82 -4.64 3.33 -30.16
C GLY A 82 -3.58 2.91 -31.17
N VAL A 83 -3.95 2.13 -32.19
CA VAL A 83 -3.13 1.90 -33.38
C VAL A 83 -3.90 2.52 -34.52
N ASP A 84 -3.38 3.61 -35.09
CA ASP A 84 -3.92 4.15 -36.33
C ASP A 84 -3.69 3.13 -37.46
N GLU A 85 -4.49 3.16 -38.54
CA GLU A 85 -4.33 2.27 -39.70
C GLU A 85 -2.92 2.36 -40.34
N ASP A 86 -2.22 3.48 -40.13
CA ASP A 86 -0.85 3.75 -40.56
C ASP A 86 0.24 3.32 -39.54
N GLY A 87 -0.12 2.66 -38.45
CA GLY A 87 0.81 2.21 -37.40
C GLY A 87 1.29 3.33 -36.46
N GLY A 88 0.67 4.51 -36.53
CA GLY A 88 0.85 5.59 -35.55
C GLY A 88 0.26 5.21 -34.20
N THR A 89 0.99 5.45 -33.11
CA THR A 89 0.47 5.29 -31.74
C THR A 89 0.14 6.67 -31.20
N ASN A 90 -0.99 7.25 -31.59
CA ASN A 90 -1.47 8.47 -30.93
C ASN A 90 -2.42 8.08 -29.80
N SER A 91 -2.02 8.34 -28.56
CA SER A 91 -2.91 8.09 -27.44
C SER A 91 -4.12 9.01 -27.53
N ILE A 92 -5.32 8.45 -27.40
CA ILE A 92 -6.53 9.25 -27.17
C ILE A 92 -6.60 9.77 -25.72
N TYR A 93 -5.61 9.41 -24.89
CA TYR A 93 -5.53 9.80 -23.49
C TYR A 93 -4.32 10.67 -23.21
N ARG A 94 -4.45 11.53 -22.21
CA ARG A 94 -3.33 12.21 -21.56
C ARG A 94 -3.54 12.29 -20.07
N ILE A 95 -2.46 12.48 -19.32
CA ILE A 95 -2.50 12.57 -17.86
C ILE A 95 -2.25 14.00 -17.42
N ARG A 96 -3.13 14.51 -16.56
CA ARG A 96 -2.93 15.76 -15.83
C ARG A 96 -2.72 15.47 -14.36
N ASN A 97 -1.82 16.19 -13.71
CA ASN A 97 -1.70 16.13 -12.26
C ASN A 97 -2.70 17.07 -11.56
N ALA A 98 -2.86 16.92 -10.25
CA ALA A 98 -3.69 17.79 -9.41
C ALA A 98 -3.34 19.30 -9.49
N SER A 99 -2.13 19.66 -9.93
CA SER A 99 -1.71 21.06 -10.12
C SER A 99 -2.08 21.65 -11.50
N GLY A 100 -2.76 20.86 -12.34
CA GLY A 100 -3.18 21.29 -13.67
C GLY A 100 -2.13 21.08 -14.77
N LYS A 101 -0.98 20.47 -14.48
CA LYS A 101 0.10 20.24 -15.45
C LYS A 101 -0.05 18.86 -16.11
N LEU A 102 0.28 18.78 -17.38
CA LEU A 102 0.36 17.52 -18.11
C LEU A 102 1.59 16.74 -17.66
N VAL A 103 1.45 15.43 -17.47
CA VAL A 103 2.50 14.58 -16.95
C VAL A 103 2.91 13.56 -17.99
N VAL A 104 4.22 13.44 -18.19
CA VAL A 104 4.83 12.44 -19.07
C VAL A 104 5.83 11.58 -18.31
N SER A 105 6.14 10.37 -18.81
CA SER A 105 7.00 9.44 -18.07
C SER A 105 8.49 9.75 -18.18
N ASN A 106 8.91 10.38 -19.27
CA ASN A 106 10.31 10.67 -19.54
C ASN A 106 10.44 11.92 -20.43
N SER A 107 11.66 12.45 -20.52
CA SER A 107 11.95 13.67 -21.29
C SER A 107 11.72 13.52 -22.79
N SER A 108 11.78 12.30 -23.33
CA SER A 108 11.56 12.04 -24.76
C SER A 108 10.09 12.15 -25.15
N GLU A 109 9.18 12.10 -24.18
CA GLU A 109 7.74 12.33 -24.38
C GLU A 109 7.36 13.82 -24.25
N LEU A 110 8.30 14.70 -23.90
CA LEU A 110 8.04 16.14 -23.90
C LEU A 110 7.95 16.66 -25.34
N PRO A 111 6.92 17.45 -25.69
CA PRO A 111 6.83 18.03 -27.02
C PRO A 111 8.02 18.97 -27.27
N SER A 112 8.55 18.92 -28.49
CA SER A 112 9.63 19.79 -28.97
C SER A 112 9.15 20.83 -29.97
N ASN A 113 7.96 20.64 -30.54
CA ASN A 113 7.33 21.55 -31.50
C ASN A 113 5.80 21.52 -31.34
N SER A 114 5.10 22.41 -32.04
CA SER A 114 3.64 22.54 -31.93
C SER A 114 2.90 21.31 -32.46
N GLU A 115 3.44 20.60 -33.45
CA GLU A 115 2.85 19.36 -33.99
C GLU A 115 2.84 18.24 -32.95
N GLU A 116 3.97 18.00 -32.29
CA GLU A 116 4.10 17.03 -31.19
C GLU A 116 3.23 17.40 -29.98
N ALA A 117 2.98 18.70 -29.77
CA ALA A 117 2.04 19.17 -28.75
C ALA A 117 0.56 19.01 -29.14
N GLY A 118 0.25 18.51 -30.35
CA GLY A 118 -1.11 18.34 -30.84
C GLY A 118 -1.71 19.58 -31.52
N TYR A 119 -0.88 20.56 -31.88
CA TYR A 119 -1.24 21.80 -32.56
C TYR A 119 -0.51 21.93 -33.92
N PRO A 120 -0.85 21.10 -34.91
CA PRO A 120 -0.15 21.08 -36.19
C PRO A 120 -0.40 22.34 -37.04
N ASN A 121 0.61 22.75 -37.80
CA ASN A 121 0.47 23.83 -38.80
C ASN A 121 0.02 23.22 -40.14
N GLY A 122 -1.27 23.30 -40.48
CA GLY A 122 -1.82 22.71 -41.70
C GLY A 122 -3.03 23.46 -42.29
N ASN A 123 -3.27 23.25 -43.60
CA ASN A 123 -4.36 23.75 -44.47
C ASN A 123 -5.45 24.64 -43.80
N GLY A 124 -5.14 25.92 -43.56
CA GLY A 124 -6.10 26.93 -43.10
C GLY A 124 -6.11 27.21 -41.59
N ASN A 125 -5.40 26.42 -40.77
CA ASN A 125 -5.25 26.70 -39.35
C ASN A 125 -4.30 27.88 -39.12
N VAL A 126 -4.73 28.85 -38.30
CA VAL A 126 -3.86 29.95 -37.84
C VAL A 126 -3.31 29.56 -36.48
N SER A 127 -2.02 29.21 -36.45
CA SER A 127 -1.33 28.78 -35.24
C SER A 127 -0.07 29.61 -35.02
N THR A 128 0.05 30.12 -33.80
CA THR A 128 1.23 30.84 -33.30
C THR A 128 1.84 30.10 -32.11
N VAL A 129 1.51 28.83 -31.96
CA VAL A 129 1.91 28.00 -30.83
C VAL A 129 3.43 27.81 -30.86
N THR A 130 4.07 28.11 -29.74
CA THR A 130 5.50 27.89 -29.50
C THR A 130 5.69 26.91 -28.36
N VAL A 131 6.75 26.11 -28.46
CA VAL A 131 7.13 25.13 -27.45
C VAL A 131 8.51 25.46 -26.90
N GLN A 132 8.59 25.65 -25.59
CA GLN A 132 9.85 25.84 -24.86
C GLN A 132 10.14 24.58 -24.04
N ASN A 133 11.07 23.74 -24.52
CA ASN A 133 11.43 22.49 -23.87
C ASN A 133 12.85 22.58 -23.27
N ASN A 134 12.96 22.37 -21.96
CA ASN A 134 14.21 22.43 -21.21
C ASN A 134 14.68 21.03 -20.71
N GLY A 135 14.15 19.94 -21.28
CA GLY A 135 14.48 18.56 -20.93
C GLY A 135 13.74 17.98 -19.72
N ASN A 136 13.33 18.82 -18.76
CA ASN A 136 12.53 18.40 -17.60
C ASN A 136 11.07 18.87 -17.63
N GLN A 137 10.80 19.88 -18.45
CA GLN A 137 9.50 20.51 -18.63
C GLN A 137 9.42 21.09 -20.03
N ALA A 138 8.22 21.06 -20.61
CA ALA A 138 7.90 21.82 -21.79
C ALA A 138 6.73 22.78 -21.51
N ILE A 139 6.80 23.99 -22.04
CA ILE A 139 5.72 24.97 -22.00
C ILE A 139 5.24 25.19 -23.43
N VAL A 140 3.96 24.93 -23.66
CA VAL A 140 3.28 25.13 -24.94
C VAL A 140 2.39 26.36 -24.79
N SER A 141 2.64 27.41 -25.58
CA SER A 141 1.89 28.66 -25.46
C SER A 141 1.71 29.37 -26.80
N GLY A 142 0.58 30.04 -26.96
CA GLY A 142 0.27 30.83 -28.16
C GLY A 142 -1.23 30.85 -28.44
N THR A 143 -1.57 30.96 -29.71
CA THR A 143 -2.96 30.89 -30.18
C THR A 143 -3.09 29.83 -31.25
N TYR A 144 -4.11 28.97 -31.15
CA TYR A 144 -4.48 27.98 -32.16
C TYR A 144 -5.96 28.19 -32.52
N ASN A 145 -6.25 28.44 -33.81
CA ASN A 145 -7.61 28.70 -34.30
C ASN A 145 -8.39 29.77 -33.49
N GLY A 146 -7.69 30.81 -33.03
CA GLY A 146 -8.26 31.90 -32.24
C GLY A 146 -8.35 31.64 -30.73
N GLN A 147 -8.12 30.41 -30.26
CA GLN A 147 -8.10 30.06 -28.84
C GLN A 147 -6.69 30.19 -28.25
N ARG A 148 -6.60 30.76 -27.04
CA ARG A 148 -5.32 30.87 -26.31
C ARG A 148 -4.96 29.52 -25.72
N ILE A 149 -3.75 29.07 -26.01
CA ILE A 149 -3.17 27.84 -25.48
C ILE A 149 -2.14 28.19 -24.42
N TYR A 150 -2.21 27.49 -23.28
CA TYR A 150 -1.19 27.52 -22.25
C TYR A 150 -1.17 26.17 -21.51
N GLU A 151 -0.23 25.31 -21.89
CA GLU A 151 -0.08 23.98 -21.33
C GLU A 151 1.35 23.77 -20.82
N VAL A 152 1.47 23.13 -19.67
CA VAL A 152 2.76 22.85 -19.04
C VAL A 152 2.89 21.35 -18.89
N TYR A 153 3.90 20.77 -19.54
CA TYR A 153 4.27 19.37 -19.47
C TYR A 153 5.39 19.20 -18.45
N VAL A 154 5.29 18.20 -17.57
CA VAL A 154 6.32 17.85 -16.59
C VAL A 154 6.65 16.38 -16.67
N VAL A 155 7.94 16.07 -16.49
CA VAL A 155 8.40 14.68 -16.41
C VAL A 155 8.19 14.16 -14.99
N ASP A 156 7.51 13.02 -14.86
CA ASP A 156 7.49 12.21 -13.65
C ASP A 156 8.09 10.84 -13.94
N SER A 157 9.40 10.70 -13.66
CA SER A 157 10.17 9.50 -13.97
C SER A 157 9.66 8.24 -13.27
N ARG A 158 8.86 8.37 -12.21
CA ARG A 158 8.23 7.23 -11.52
C ARG A 158 7.15 6.56 -12.37
N LEU A 159 6.72 7.18 -13.46
CA LEU A 159 5.82 6.58 -14.44
C LEU A 159 6.55 5.74 -15.50
N SER A 160 7.89 5.76 -15.52
CA SER A 160 8.67 4.93 -16.44
C SER A 160 8.53 3.45 -16.06
N ASP A 161 8.39 2.59 -17.07
CA ASP A 161 8.01 1.17 -17.00
C ASP A 161 8.90 0.34 -16.06
N THR A 162 8.55 0.38 -14.78
CA THR A 162 9.17 -0.34 -13.66
C THR A 162 8.07 -1.00 -12.84
N SER A 163 8.37 -2.02 -12.04
CA SER A 163 7.37 -2.64 -11.16
C SER A 163 6.75 -1.64 -10.17
N GLU A 164 7.52 -0.65 -9.73
CA GLU A 164 7.05 0.42 -8.84
C GLU A 164 6.12 1.42 -9.54
N SER A 165 6.27 1.59 -10.86
CA SER A 165 5.46 2.53 -11.65
C SER A 165 3.98 2.14 -11.72
N GLU A 166 3.69 0.83 -11.68
CA GLU A 166 2.32 0.32 -11.70
C GLU A 166 1.54 0.82 -10.48
N ASN A 167 2.02 0.49 -9.28
CA ASN A 167 1.38 0.89 -8.04
C ASN A 167 1.34 2.42 -7.93
N TYR A 168 2.45 3.09 -8.24
CA TYR A 168 2.54 4.54 -8.20
C TYR A 168 1.50 5.24 -9.09
N PHE A 169 1.27 4.73 -10.30
CA PHE A 169 0.28 5.29 -11.23
C PHE A 169 -1.16 5.00 -10.76
N GLN A 170 -1.46 3.76 -10.40
CA GLN A 170 -2.79 3.35 -9.95
C GLN A 170 -3.23 4.07 -8.67
N GLU A 171 -2.36 4.15 -7.67
CA GLU A 171 -2.61 4.94 -6.45
C GLU A 171 -2.73 6.43 -6.75
N GLY A 172 -1.99 6.92 -7.74
CA GLY A 172 -2.13 8.29 -8.23
C GLY A 172 -3.53 8.57 -8.79
N LEU A 173 -4.12 7.62 -9.51
CA LEU A 173 -5.49 7.72 -10.02
C LEU A 173 -6.53 7.59 -8.90
N ARG A 174 -6.36 6.65 -7.96
CA ARG A 174 -7.27 6.45 -6.82
C ARG A 174 -7.36 7.68 -5.92
N ASN A 175 -6.21 8.28 -5.63
CA ASN A 175 -6.11 9.41 -4.71
C ASN A 175 -6.28 10.77 -5.41
N GLY A 176 -6.62 10.79 -6.70
CA GLY A 176 -6.85 12.02 -7.48
C GLY A 176 -5.58 12.84 -7.74
N ARG A 177 -4.39 12.26 -7.57
CA ARG A 177 -3.13 12.91 -7.97
C ARG A 177 -3.04 13.02 -9.49
N PHE A 178 -3.57 12.03 -10.19
CA PHE A 178 -3.64 11.99 -11.64
C PHE A 178 -5.10 11.97 -12.10
N ILE A 179 -5.34 12.71 -13.18
CA ILE A 179 -6.60 12.81 -13.88
C ILE A 179 -6.34 12.35 -15.31
N ILE A 180 -7.15 11.41 -15.78
CA ILE A 180 -7.14 10.99 -17.18
C ILE A 180 -7.98 12.01 -17.95
N GLU A 181 -7.46 12.49 -19.06
CA GLU A 181 -8.23 13.26 -20.03
C GLU A 181 -8.30 12.47 -21.33
N GLN A 182 -9.50 12.37 -21.89
CA GLN A 182 -9.74 11.74 -23.19
C GLN A 182 -9.96 12.83 -24.24
N ARG A 183 -9.43 12.61 -25.44
CA ARG A 183 -9.71 13.46 -26.59
C ARG A 183 -11.14 13.21 -27.09
N MET A 184 -11.93 14.27 -27.18
CA MET A 184 -13.31 14.28 -27.64
C MET A 184 -13.44 15.18 -28.87
N LEU A 185 -14.25 14.77 -29.85
CA LEU A 185 -14.69 15.67 -30.90
C LEU A 185 -15.80 16.59 -30.38
N VAL A 186 -15.85 17.78 -30.96
CA VAL A 186 -16.81 18.83 -30.63
C VAL A 186 -17.57 19.25 -31.88
N ASP A 187 -18.88 19.40 -31.78
CA ASP A 187 -19.73 19.91 -32.86
C ASP A 187 -19.57 21.44 -33.06
N GLU A 188 -20.21 22.00 -34.10
CA GLU A 188 -20.19 23.44 -34.39
C GLU A 188 -20.77 24.32 -33.27
N ASN A 189 -21.49 23.71 -32.31
CA ASN A 189 -22.13 24.39 -31.17
C ASN A 189 -21.34 24.25 -29.86
N GLY A 190 -20.20 23.54 -29.85
CA GLY A 190 -19.40 23.32 -28.65
C GLY A 190 -19.80 22.09 -27.83
N ASN A 191 -20.68 21.21 -28.33
CA ASN A 191 -21.07 19.99 -27.61
C ASN A 191 -20.10 18.85 -27.89
N LEU A 192 -19.78 18.06 -26.86
CA LEU A 192 -18.96 16.86 -26.97
C LEU A 192 -19.75 15.74 -27.66
N ILE A 193 -19.25 15.19 -28.77
CA ILE A 193 -19.97 14.20 -29.61
C ILE A 193 -19.31 12.81 -29.66
N GLY A 194 -18.25 12.58 -28.87
CA GLY A 194 -17.53 11.29 -28.83
C GLY A 194 -16.29 11.27 -29.72
N ASN A 195 -15.64 10.12 -29.81
CA ASN A 195 -14.44 9.89 -30.61
C ASN A 195 -14.69 9.04 -31.88
N ASP A 196 -15.93 8.56 -32.08
CA ASP A 196 -16.37 7.76 -33.24
C ASP A 196 -17.15 8.63 -34.23
N GLU A 197 -16.49 9.51 -34.97
CA GLU A 197 -17.12 10.11 -36.17
C GLU A 197 -16.07 10.37 -37.25
N ALA A 198 -16.31 9.75 -38.41
CA ALA A 198 -15.56 9.90 -39.66
C ALA A 198 -16.09 11.08 -40.50
N ASP A 199 -16.87 12.00 -39.91
CA ASP A 199 -17.46 13.12 -40.63
C ASP A 199 -16.49 14.31 -40.67
N THR A 200 -15.64 14.28 -41.69
CA THR A 200 -14.71 15.33 -42.07
C THR A 200 -15.50 16.57 -42.52
N THR A 201 -15.50 17.66 -41.74
CA THR A 201 -15.29 19.02 -42.29
C THR A 201 -15.23 20.16 -41.26
N THR A 202 -15.70 20.01 -40.02
CA THR A 202 -15.69 21.14 -39.05
C THR A 202 -15.46 20.78 -37.57
N THR A 203 -15.18 19.52 -37.23
CA THR A 203 -15.10 19.08 -35.83
C THR A 203 -13.76 19.50 -35.17
N MET A 204 -13.85 20.32 -34.13
CA MET A 204 -12.70 20.64 -33.26
C MET A 204 -12.48 19.49 -32.26
N SER A 205 -11.26 19.32 -31.74
CA SER A 205 -11.00 18.34 -30.68
C SER A 205 -10.66 19.02 -29.37
N GLU A 206 -11.32 18.61 -28.29
CA GLU A 206 -11.06 19.08 -26.92
C GLU A 206 -10.69 17.91 -26.00
N TRP A 207 -10.01 18.23 -24.90
CA TRP A 207 -9.62 17.25 -23.90
C TRP A 207 -10.57 17.31 -22.72
N ASN A 208 -11.30 16.21 -22.49
CA ASN A 208 -12.28 16.12 -21.44
C ASN A 208 -11.77 15.23 -20.29
N PRO A 209 -11.76 15.71 -19.04
CA PRO A 209 -11.45 14.88 -17.88
C PRO A 209 -12.45 13.72 -17.73
N ILE A 210 -11.92 12.52 -17.52
CA ILE A 210 -12.69 11.31 -17.26
C ILE A 210 -12.18 10.64 -15.99
N SER A 211 -13.11 10.17 -15.15
CA SER A 211 -12.75 9.33 -14.00
C SER A 211 -12.35 7.95 -14.50
N TRP A 212 -11.26 7.39 -13.97
CA TRP A 212 -10.87 6.00 -14.23
C TRP A 212 -12.00 5.02 -13.91
N SER A 213 -12.85 5.33 -12.92
CA SER A 213 -13.98 4.50 -12.50
C SER A 213 -15.17 4.56 -13.46
N GLY A 214 -15.20 5.55 -14.36
CA GLY A 214 -16.20 5.69 -15.41
C GLY A 214 -15.82 4.98 -16.72
N MET A 215 -14.57 4.51 -16.84
CA MET A 215 -14.07 3.81 -18.02
C MET A 215 -14.42 2.32 -17.93
N THR A 216 -14.97 1.74 -18.98
CA THR A 216 -15.35 0.30 -19.00
C THR A 216 -14.13 -0.60 -19.21
N GLU A 217 -13.07 -0.04 -19.80
CA GLU A 217 -11.80 -0.69 -20.09
C GLU A 217 -10.94 -0.86 -18.83
N ILE A 218 -11.13 -0.01 -17.82
CA ILE A 218 -10.36 -0.04 -16.57
C ILE A 218 -11.17 -0.75 -15.49
N GLN A 219 -10.59 -1.83 -14.96
CA GLN A 219 -11.20 -2.60 -13.88
C GLN A 219 -10.31 -2.59 -12.65
N ASP A 220 -10.91 -2.36 -11.49
CA ASP A 220 -10.25 -2.43 -10.20
C ASP A 220 -10.57 -3.78 -9.54
N THR A 221 -9.58 -4.66 -9.45
CA THR A 221 -9.72 -6.05 -9.00
C THR A 221 -8.78 -6.37 -7.84
N TYR A 222 -9.09 -7.41 -7.06
CA TYR A 222 -8.14 -7.90 -6.05
C TYR A 222 -6.85 -8.40 -6.69
N TYR A 223 -5.72 -8.10 -6.04
CA TYR A 223 -4.44 -8.71 -6.41
C TYR A 223 -4.29 -10.00 -5.60
N THR A 224 -4.23 -11.13 -6.30
CA THR A 224 -4.29 -12.46 -5.67
C THR A 224 -3.01 -13.27 -5.86
N ASP A 225 -2.02 -12.71 -6.56
CA ASP A 225 -0.81 -13.44 -6.93
C ASP A 225 0.12 -13.65 -5.72
N ASP A 226 0.04 -12.81 -4.69
CA ASP A 226 0.78 -12.95 -3.43
C ASP A 226 0.01 -13.67 -2.31
N ASP A 227 -1.31 -13.86 -2.44
CA ASP A 227 -2.18 -14.45 -1.41
C ASP A 227 -1.67 -15.79 -0.89
N ALA A 228 -1.25 -16.69 -1.79
CA ALA A 228 -0.76 -18.01 -1.42
C ALA A 228 0.51 -17.93 -0.55
N THR A 229 1.40 -16.97 -0.87
CA THR A 229 2.62 -16.74 -0.10
C THR A 229 2.30 -16.09 1.24
N ALA A 230 1.42 -15.08 1.25
CA ALA A 230 0.95 -14.43 2.46
C ALA A 230 0.28 -15.43 3.43
N GLN A 231 -0.52 -16.36 2.90
CA GLN A 231 -1.16 -17.40 3.69
C GLN A 231 -0.13 -18.35 4.32
N ALA A 232 0.87 -18.78 3.56
CA ALA A 232 1.93 -19.64 4.07
C ALA A 232 2.77 -18.96 5.16
N GLU A 233 3.13 -17.69 4.97
CA GLU A 233 3.83 -16.87 5.98
C GLU A 233 2.99 -16.72 7.25
N TYR A 234 1.71 -16.38 7.12
CA TYR A 234 0.77 -16.25 8.23
C TYR A 234 0.66 -17.54 9.05
N GLN A 235 0.47 -18.69 8.38
CA GLN A 235 0.37 -19.99 9.04
C GLN A 235 1.66 -20.34 9.78
N THR A 236 2.82 -20.10 9.15
CA THR A 236 4.13 -20.37 9.74
C THR A 236 4.37 -19.50 10.97
N ALA A 237 4.13 -18.20 10.89
CA ALA A 237 4.30 -17.26 11.99
C ALA A 237 3.33 -17.58 13.14
N THR A 238 2.06 -17.85 12.83
CA THR A 238 1.05 -18.24 13.82
C THR A 238 1.45 -19.51 14.56
N ALA A 239 1.89 -20.55 13.83
CA ALA A 239 2.34 -21.80 14.44
C ALA A 239 3.56 -21.60 15.35
N ARG A 240 4.51 -20.74 14.94
CA ARG A 240 5.67 -20.38 15.77
C ARG A 240 5.25 -19.70 17.06
N VAL A 241 4.41 -18.68 16.99
CA VAL A 241 3.96 -17.93 18.18
C VAL A 241 3.16 -18.83 19.11
N GLN A 242 2.25 -19.65 18.58
CA GLN A 242 1.48 -20.60 19.37
C GLN A 242 2.38 -21.63 20.09
N ALA A 243 3.44 -22.11 19.43
CA ALA A 243 4.40 -23.02 20.05
C ALA A 243 5.15 -22.35 21.20
N GLN A 244 5.52 -21.07 21.05
CA GLN A 244 6.17 -20.29 22.10
C GLN A 244 5.22 -20.00 23.27
N ASP A 245 3.98 -19.57 23.00
CA ASP A 245 2.98 -19.33 24.05
C ASP A 245 2.69 -20.59 24.85
N LYS A 246 2.57 -21.75 24.18
CA LYS A 246 2.38 -23.05 24.86
C LYS A 246 3.54 -23.41 25.78
N LYS A 247 4.78 -23.08 25.38
CA LYS A 247 5.96 -23.29 26.23
C LYS A 247 5.90 -22.39 27.46
N LEU A 248 5.63 -21.10 27.27
CA LEU A 248 5.48 -20.13 28.35
C LEU A 248 4.33 -20.50 29.29
N GLU A 249 3.21 -20.98 28.78
CA GLU A 249 2.08 -21.46 29.58
C GLU A 249 2.48 -22.66 30.46
N THR A 250 3.30 -23.57 29.91
CA THR A 250 3.80 -24.73 30.66
C THR A 250 4.77 -24.28 31.76
N ASP A 251 5.69 -23.38 31.44
CA ASP A 251 6.67 -22.81 32.38
C ASP A 251 5.94 -22.02 33.49
N GLN A 252 4.90 -21.25 33.15
CA GLN A 252 4.05 -20.52 34.08
C GLN A 252 3.38 -21.49 35.07
N LYS A 253 2.74 -22.57 34.58
CA LYS A 253 2.12 -23.59 35.45
C LYS A 253 3.12 -24.25 36.39
N GLN A 254 4.35 -24.49 35.92
CA GLN A 254 5.41 -25.05 36.74
C GLN A 254 5.85 -24.06 37.83
N LEU A 255 6.02 -22.78 37.50
CA LEU A 255 6.36 -21.73 38.47
C LEU A 255 5.25 -21.54 39.52
N GLU A 256 3.98 -21.52 39.11
CA GLU A 256 2.83 -21.44 40.02
C GLU A 256 2.79 -22.63 40.99
N THR A 257 3.14 -23.83 40.51
CA THR A 257 3.23 -25.02 41.36
C THR A 257 4.38 -24.90 42.36
N GLN A 258 5.54 -24.41 41.93
CA GLN A 258 6.69 -24.17 42.82
C GLN A 258 6.38 -23.08 43.85
N HIS A 259 5.70 -22.02 43.43
CA HIS A 259 5.32 -20.90 44.30
C HIS A 259 4.40 -21.39 45.41
N LYS A 260 3.34 -22.15 45.09
CA LYS A 260 2.46 -22.77 46.09
C LYS A 260 3.20 -23.68 47.08
N ALA A 261 4.16 -24.46 46.59
CA ALA A 261 4.97 -25.33 47.45
C ALA A 261 5.85 -24.51 48.41
N VAL A 262 6.53 -23.47 47.91
CA VAL A 262 7.36 -22.56 48.71
C VAL A 262 6.51 -21.76 49.69
N GLU A 263 5.31 -21.33 49.30
CA GLU A 263 4.35 -20.63 50.16
C GLU A 263 3.90 -21.52 51.32
N THR A 264 3.57 -22.78 51.03
CA THR A 264 3.23 -23.77 52.08
C THR A 264 4.41 -23.99 53.05
N GLU A 265 5.65 -24.09 52.53
CA GLU A 265 6.85 -24.19 53.37
C GLU A 265 7.07 -22.93 54.21
N TYR A 266 6.87 -21.76 53.62
CA TYR A 266 7.01 -20.46 54.26
C TYR A 266 6.05 -20.34 55.45
N GLU A 267 4.76 -20.64 55.25
CA GLU A 267 3.76 -20.62 56.33
C GLU A 267 4.08 -21.61 57.45
N SER A 268 4.57 -22.81 57.10
CA SER A 268 4.97 -23.82 58.07
C SER A 268 6.16 -23.35 58.93
N VAL A 269 7.21 -22.81 58.30
CA VAL A 269 8.38 -22.26 59.02
C VAL A 269 7.98 -21.06 59.88
N GLN A 270 7.12 -20.18 59.37
CA GLN A 270 6.60 -19.04 60.11
C GLN A 270 5.85 -19.47 61.38
N LYS A 271 4.98 -20.48 61.28
CA LYS A 271 4.26 -21.05 62.45
C LYS A 271 5.22 -21.63 63.49
N VAL A 272 6.28 -22.32 63.06
CA VAL A 272 7.31 -22.86 63.98
C VAL A 272 8.06 -21.74 64.69
N ILE A 273 8.42 -20.67 63.98
CA ILE A 273 9.07 -19.49 64.60
C ILE A 273 8.14 -18.88 65.64
N GLN A 274 6.87 -18.66 65.29
CA GLN A 274 5.86 -18.10 66.19
C GLN A 274 5.73 -18.93 67.49
N SER A 275 5.58 -20.25 67.36
CA SER A 275 5.46 -21.17 68.50
C SER A 275 6.72 -21.17 69.39
N ASN A 276 7.91 -21.08 68.79
CA ASN A 276 9.16 -20.99 69.54
C ASN A 276 9.30 -19.66 70.30
N ILE A 277 8.84 -18.55 69.71
CA ILE A 277 8.80 -17.23 70.37
C ILE A 277 7.84 -17.28 71.57
N GLU A 278 6.63 -17.80 71.38
CA GLU A 278 5.63 -17.93 72.44
C GLU A 278 6.10 -18.82 73.60
N SER A 279 6.73 -19.95 73.28
CA SER A 279 7.28 -20.87 74.27
C SER A 279 8.44 -20.24 75.04
N SER A 280 9.32 -19.50 74.35
CA SER A 280 10.40 -18.75 75.00
C SER A 280 9.82 -17.66 75.91
N PHE A 281 8.84 -16.89 75.44
CA PHE A 281 8.22 -15.83 76.23
C PHE A 281 7.58 -16.37 77.52
N LYS A 282 6.85 -17.49 77.45
CA LYS A 282 6.29 -18.17 78.64
C LYS A 282 7.33 -18.70 79.60
N ALA A 283 8.51 -19.09 79.12
CA ALA A 283 9.59 -19.58 79.98
C ALA A 283 10.31 -18.44 80.74
N PHE A 284 10.18 -17.19 80.28
CA PHE A 284 10.80 -16.00 80.87
C PHE A 284 9.80 -15.07 81.58
N SER A 285 8.50 -15.39 81.61
CA SER A 285 7.44 -14.70 82.35
C SER A 285 7.08 -15.41 83.64
#